data_AF-A0A328KPU2-F1
#
_entry.id   AF-A0A328KPU2-F1
#
_cell.length_a   1.000
_cell.length_b   1.000
_cell.length_c   1.000
_cell.angle_alpha   90.00
_cell.angle_beta   90.00
_cell.angle_gamma   90.00
#
_symmetry.space_group_name_H-M   'P 1'
#
loop_
_entity.id
_entity.type
_entity.pdbx_description
1 polymer ?
#
loop_
_entity_poly.entity_id
_entity_poly.type
_entity_poly.pdbx_seq_one_letter_code
_entity_poly.pdbx_strand_id
1 'polypeptide(L)' 'MRIFSSLLISTICSTILLVWNSLSFYTGFTTGHTYYWVNGIIALIFLLFFVLNMRDIIKKNYRTSGQ' A
#
# COMPACT_ATOMS: atom_id res chain seq x y z
N MET A 1 -23.02 2.27 1.27
CA MET A 1 -22.21 1.32 2.06
C MET A 1 -20.96 2.00 2.58
N ARG A 2 -20.93 2.41 3.85
CA ARG A 2 -19.82 3.19 4.46
C ARG A 2 -18.46 2.47 4.43
N ILE A 3 -18.46 1.14 4.36
CA ILE A 3 -17.25 0.28 4.37
C ILE A 3 -16.51 0.30 3.03
N PHE A 4 -17.19 0.46 1.89
CA PHE A 4 -16.55 0.47 0.57
C PHE A 4 -15.71 1.73 0.35
N SER A 5 -16.24 2.89 0.76
CA SER A 5 -15.51 4.16 0.71
C SER A 5 -14.27 4.14 1.61
N SER A 6 -14.37 3.55 2.80
CA SER A 6 -13.24 3.42 3.72
C SER A 6 -12.12 2.50 3.17
N LEU A 7 -12.49 1.40 2.52
CA LEU A 7 -11.52 0.50 1.84
C LEU A 7 -10.81 1.19 0.68
N LEU A 8 -11.55 1.92 -0.16
CA LEU A 8 -10.98 2.68 -1.27
C LEU A 8 -10.00 3.76 -0.79
N ILE A 9 -10.39 4.53 0.23
CA ILE A 9 -9.53 5.57 0.81
C ILE A 9 -8.27 4.96 1.45
N SER A 10 -8.41 3.85 2.18
CA SER A 10 -7.28 3.13 2.77
C SER A 10 -6.31 2.59 1.70
N THR A 11 -6.85 2.11 0.58
CA THR A 11 -6.08 1.63 -0.56
C THR A 11 -5.30 2.76 -1.21
N ILE A 12 -5.94 3.89 -1.51
CA ILE A 12 -5.30 5.08 -2.10
C ILE A 12 -4.21 5.63 -1.18
N CYS A 13 -4.49 5.74 0.12
CA CYS A 13 -3.54 6.22 1.11
C CYS A 13 -2.29 5.31 1.19
N SER A 14 -2.50 3.99 1.18
CA SER A 14 -1.41 3.02 1.19
C SER A 14 -0.54 3.10 -0.06
N THR A 15 -1.13 3.33 -1.24
CA THR A 15 -0.38 3.51 -2.49
C THR A 15 0.49 4.77 -2.45
N ILE A 16 -0.05 5.88 -1.98
CA ILE A 16 0.71 7.14 -1.86
C ILE A 16 1.90 6.95 -0.92
N LEU A 17 1.69 6.30 0.24
CA LEU A 17 2.75 6.01 1.20
C LEU A 17 3.81 5.04 0.64
N LEU A 18 3.39 4.05 -0.14
CA LEU A 18 4.30 3.13 -0.83
C LEU A 18 5.20 3.86 -1.82
N VAL A 19 4.62 4.72 -2.67
CA VAL A 19 5.37 5.49 -3.68
C VAL A 19 6.34 6.45 -3.00
N TRP A 20 5.90 7.16 -1.96
CA TRP A 20 6.74 8.10 -1.23
C TRP A 20 7.93 7.42 -0.55
N ASN A 21 7.70 6.30 0.15
CA ASN A 21 8.78 5.55 0.80
C ASN A 21 9.72 4.92 -0.22
N SER A 22 9.23 4.44 -1.36
CA SER A 22 10.07 3.89 -2.43
C SER A 22 10.96 4.97 -3.04
N LEU A 23 10.42 6.16 -3.30
CA LEU A 23 11.19 7.29 -3.80
C LEU A 23 12.26 7.71 -2.79
N SER A 24 11.90 7.78 -1.51
CA SER A 24 12.84 8.18 -0.47
C SER A 24 13.91 7.10 -0.20
N PHE A 25 13.58 5.81 -0.35
CA PHE A 25 14.55 4.72 -0.39
C PHE A 25 15.53 4.90 -1.55
N TYR A 26 15.03 5.17 -2.76
CA TYR A 26 15.87 5.37 -3.95
C TYR A 26 16.79 6.57 -3.79
N THR A 27 16.26 7.71 -3.34
CA THR A 27 17.06 8.91 -3.06
C THR A 27 18.11 8.63 -1.98
N GLY A 28 17.75 7.96 -0.88
CA GLY A 28 18.70 7.60 0.17
C GLY A 28 19.80 6.66 -0.30
N PHE A 29 19.47 5.73 -1.20
CA PHE A 29 20.44 4.82 -1.83
C PHE A 29 21.43 5.58 -2.72
N THR A 30 20.96 6.50 -3.58
CA THR A 30 21.82 7.25 -4.51
C THR A 30 22.68 8.31 -3.82
N THR A 31 22.22 8.84 -2.68
CA THR A 31 22.96 9.82 -1.87
C THR A 31 23.88 9.18 -0.81
N GLY A 32 23.91 7.86 -0.71
CA GLY A 32 24.78 7.13 0.22
C GLY A 32 24.38 7.26 1.70
N HIS A 33 23.13 7.64 1.99
CA HIS A 33 22.62 7.73 3.35
C HIS A 33 22.48 6.33 3.97
N THR A 34 23.10 6.09 5.13
CA THR A 34 23.12 4.78 5.80
C THR A 34 21.75 4.23 6.21
N TYR A 35 20.75 5.11 6.39
CA TYR A 35 19.41 4.74 6.89
C TYR A 35 18.35 4.52 5.81
N TYR A 36 18.73 4.52 4.52
CA TYR A 36 17.80 4.32 3.40
C TYR A 36 16.97 3.03 3.50
N TRP A 37 17.58 1.93 3.98
CA TRP A 37 16.95 0.62 4.18
C TRP A 37 15.66 0.65 5.02
N VAL A 38 15.52 1.59 5.97
CA VAL A 38 14.30 1.75 6.79
C VAL A 38 13.10 2.08 5.91
N ASN A 39 13.26 2.96 4.93
CA ASN A 39 12.19 3.28 3.97
C ASN A 39 11.86 2.10 3.05
N GLY A 40 12.82 1.23 2.78
CA GLY A 40 12.58 -0.02 2.05
C GLY A 40 11.70 -0.99 2.84
N ILE A 41 11.97 -1.16 4.15
CA ILE A 41 11.15 -1.98 5.05
C ILE A 41 9.73 -1.42 5.16
N ILE A 42 9.61 -0.10 5.33
CA ILE A 42 8.30 0.58 5.40
C ILE A 42 7.52 0.40 4.09
N ALA A 43 8.18 0.56 2.94
CA ALA A 43 7.58 0.31 1.63
C ALA A 43 7.06 -1.14 1.52
N LEU A 44 7.83 -2.13 1.98
CA LEU A 44 7.42 -3.54 1.95
C LEU A 44 6.15 -3.79 2.80
N ILE A 45 6.06 -3.16 3.97
CA ILE A 45 4.88 -3.24 4.86
C ILE A 45 3.65 -2.65 4.17
N PHE A 46 3.77 -1.47 3.55
CA PHE A 46 2.67 -0.85 2.81
C PHE A 46 2.26 -1.66 1.58
N LEU A 47 3.21 -2.30 0.90
CA LEU A 47 2.92 -3.19 -0.23
C LEU A 47 2.08 -4.40 0.21
N LEU A 48 2.46 -5.05 1.31
CA LEU A 48 1.69 -6.15 1.90
C LEU A 48 0.27 -5.69 2.27
N PHE A 49 0.16 -4.52 2.90
CA PHE A 49 -1.13 -3.95 3.28
C PHE A 49 -2.00 -3.66 2.04
N PHE A 50 -1.42 -3.10 0.98
CA PHE A 50 -2.10 -2.84 -0.29
C PHE A 50 -2.63 -4.13 -0.93
N VAL A 51 -1.79 -5.17 -1.01
CA VAL A 51 -2.19 -6.48 -1.57
C VAL A 51 -3.34 -7.10 -0.78
N LEU A 52 -3.29 -7.05 0.56
CA LEU A 52 -4.36 -7.57 1.41
C LEU A 52 -5.68 -6.81 1.22
N ASN A 53 -5.63 -5.48 1.14
CA ASN A 53 -6.82 -4.65 0.88
C ASN A 53 -7.42 -4.95 -0.50
N MET A 54 -6.59 -5.04 -1.54
CA MET A 54 -7.06 -5.41 -2.88
C MET A 54 -7.70 -6.80 -2.89
N ARG A 55 -7.11 -7.77 -2.19
CA ARG A 55 -7.67 -9.13 -2.08
C ARG A 55 -9.01 -9.15 -1.36
N ASP A 56 -9.18 -8.33 -0.30
CA ASP A 56 -10.45 -8.18 0.42
C ASP A 56 -11.53 -7.56 -0.47
N ILE A 57 -11.18 -6.52 -1.23
CA ILE A 57 -12.08 -5.86 -2.20
C ILE A 57 -12.54 -6.85 -3.27
N ILE A 58 -11.62 -7.60 -3.88
CA ILE A 58 -11.96 -8.60 -4.91
C ILE A 58 -12.88 -9.68 -4.31
N LYS A 59 -12.54 -10.21 -3.12
CA LYS A 59 -13.35 -11.24 -2.46
C LYS A 59 -14.75 -10.75 -2.07
N LYS A 60 -14.89 -9.49 -1.63
CA LYS A 60 -16.20 -8.88 -1.35
C LYS A 60 -17.03 -8.70 -2.61
N ASN A 61 -16.44 -8.19 -3.70
CA ASN A 61 -17.14 -8.01 -4.98
C ASN A 61 -17.64 -9.34 -5.56
N TYR A 62 -16.84 -10.41 -5.49
CA TYR A 62 -17.23 -11.75 -5.96
C TYR A 62 -18.39 -12.37 -5.16
N ARG A 63 -18.53 -12.07 -3.86
CA ARG A 63 -19.68 -12.55 -3.05
C ARG A 63 -20.96 -11.80 -3.38
N THR A 64 -20.88 -10.54 -3.77
CA THR A 64 -22.05 -9.73 -4.18
C THR A 64 -22.57 -10.06 -5.58
N SER A 65 -21.79 -10.69 -6.46
CA SER A 65 -22.25 -11.09 -7.79
C SER A 65 -22.88 -12.50 -7.85
N GLY A 66 -22.83 -13.24 -6.73
CA GLY A 66 -23.42 -14.58 -6.61
C GLY A 66 -24.80 -14.60 -5.92
N GLN A 67 -25.34 -13.42 -5.58
CA GLN A 67 -26.73 -13.19 -5.19
C GLN A 67 -27.41 -12.35 -6.27
#